data_AF-A0A966PX95-F1
#
_entry.id   AF-A0A966PX95-F1
#
_cell.length_a   1.000
_cell.length_b   1.000
_cell.length_c   1.000
_cell.angle_alpha   90.00
_cell.angle_beta   90.00
_cell.angle_gamma   90.00
#
_symmetry.space_group_name_H-M   'P 1'
#
loop_
_entity.id
_entity.type
_entity.pdbx_description
1 polymer ?
#
loop_
_entity_poly.entity_id
_entity_poly.type
_entity_poly.pdbx_seq_one_letter_code
_entity_poly.pdbx_strand_id
1 'polypeptide(L)' 'MEKVTHINDFIQSLPRIVQKKIWKVIDENGTVVQGVSATDNRKSTAQKYIDEKYPNRVLKLTFSHFGDLITIPR' A
#
# COMPACT_ATOMS: atom_id res chain seq x y z
N MET A 1 13.01 -3.78 -37.62
CA MET A 1 13.39 -3.52 -36.21
C MET A 1 12.18 -3.71 -35.28
N GLU A 2 11.37 -4.76 -35.50
CA GLU A 2 9.99 -4.85 -34.97
C GLU A 2 9.84 -5.75 -33.73
N LYS A 3 10.84 -6.61 -33.42
CA LYS A 3 10.76 -7.54 -32.28
C LYS A 3 10.89 -6.88 -30.89
N VAL A 4 11.48 -5.69 -30.80
CA VAL A 4 11.81 -5.07 -29.50
C VAL A 4 10.58 -4.44 -28.84
N THR A 5 9.64 -3.92 -29.63
CA THR A 5 8.42 -3.29 -29.13
C THR A 5 7.54 -4.30 -28.38
N HIS A 6 7.32 -5.48 -28.94
CA HIS A 6 6.48 -6.52 -28.33
C HIS A 6 7.01 -7.06 -27.00
N ILE A 7 8.33 -7.13 -26.81
CA ILE A 7 8.92 -7.62 -25.55
C ILE A 7 8.74 -6.56 -24.46
N ASN A 8 8.94 -5.29 -24.78
CA ASN A 8 8.72 -4.20 -23.83
C ASN A 8 7.24 -4.10 -23.43
N ASP A 9 6.30 -4.25 -24.36
CA ASP A 9 4.86 -4.23 -24.05
C ASP A 9 4.47 -5.42 -23.16
N PHE A 10 5.02 -6.60 -23.42
CA PHE A 10 4.80 -7.78 -22.56
C PHE A 10 5.35 -7.57 -21.15
N ILE A 11 6.60 -7.11 -21.00
CA ILE A 11 7.20 -6.81 -19.69
C ILE A 11 6.41 -5.71 -18.97
N GLN A 12 5.84 -4.76 -19.70
CA GLN A 12 5.00 -3.72 -19.13
C GLN A 12 3.64 -4.21 -18.65
N SER A 13 3.12 -5.31 -19.22
CA SER A 13 1.87 -5.93 -18.75
C SER A 13 2.04 -6.76 -17.47
N LEU A 14 3.26 -7.15 -17.14
CA LEU A 14 3.51 -7.98 -15.96
C LEU A 14 3.26 -7.20 -14.66
N PRO A 15 2.57 -7.83 -13.68
CA PRO A 15 2.41 -7.26 -12.35
C PRO A 15 3.76 -6.95 -11.69
N ARG A 16 3.79 -5.91 -10.86
CA ARG A 16 5.00 -5.50 -10.16
C ARG A 16 5.08 -6.20 -8.81
N ILE A 17 6.20 -6.86 -8.55
CA ILE A 17 6.51 -7.39 -7.21
C ILE A 17 7.19 -6.28 -6.42
N VAL A 18 6.60 -5.87 -5.30
CA VAL A 18 7.13 -4.82 -4.43
C VAL A 18 7.04 -5.22 -2.96
N GLN A 19 7.86 -4.59 -2.12
CA GLN A 19 7.75 -4.75 -0.67
C GLN A 19 6.48 -4.08 -0.14
N LYS A 20 5.70 -4.83 0.64
CA LYS A 20 4.47 -4.35 1.26
C LYS A 20 4.79 -3.33 2.36
N LYS A 21 4.21 -2.14 2.28
CA LYS A 21 4.31 -1.10 3.29
C LYS A 21 3.29 -1.37 4.39
N ILE A 22 3.79 -1.48 5.61
CA ILE A 22 2.97 -1.58 6.81
C ILE A 22 2.96 -0.21 7.49
N TRP A 23 1.75 0.26 7.80
CA TRP A 23 1.50 1.52 8.45
C TRP A 23 0.95 1.27 9.85
N LYS A 24 1.48 1.95 10.85
CA LYS A 24 0.91 2.00 12.20
C LYS A 24 -0.18 3.04 12.24
N VAL A 25 -1.34 2.66 12.77
CA VAL A 25 -2.45 3.55 13.06
C VAL A 25 -2.31 4.03 14.49
N ILE A 26 -2.10 5.33 14.65
CA ILE A 26 -1.81 5.96 15.93
C ILE A 26 -2.99 6.88 16.29
N ASP A 27 -3.50 6.72 17.50
CA ASP A 27 -4.54 7.59 18.05
C ASP A 27 -3.96 8.94 18.52
N GLU A 28 -4.81 9.91 18.87
CA GLU A 28 -4.42 11.23 19.37
C GLU A 28 -3.53 11.13 20.62
N ASN A 29 -3.73 10.08 21.42
CA ASN A 29 -2.96 9.78 22.63
C ASN A 29 -1.62 9.07 22.35
N GLY A 30 -1.22 8.91 21.09
CA GLY A 30 0.03 8.23 20.71
C GLY A 30 0.00 6.70 20.82
N THR A 31 -1.16 6.11 21.12
CA THR A 31 -1.32 4.66 21.22
C THR A 31 -1.45 4.04 19.84
N VAL A 32 -0.70 2.95 19.59
CA VAL A 32 -0.83 2.17 18.35
C VAL A 32 -2.06 1.29 18.45
N VAL A 33 -3.06 1.56 17.61
CA VAL A 33 -4.32 0.81 17.58
C VAL A 33 -4.17 -0.47 16.77
N GLN A 34 -3.58 -0.37 15.58
CA GLN A 34 -3.38 -1.50 14.68
C GLN A 34 -2.30 -1.21 13.62
N GLY A 35 -1.78 -2.27 13.00
CA GLY A 35 -1.03 -2.19 11.74
C GLY A 35 -1.96 -2.40 10.54
N VAL A 36 -1.77 -1.64 9.46
CA VAL A 36 -2.57 -1.77 8.24
C VAL A 36 -1.69 -1.64 7.00
N SER A 37 -2.16 -2.24 5.90
CA SER A 37 -1.54 -2.17 4.58
C SER A 37 -2.60 -2.02 3.51
N ALA A 38 -2.30 -1.32 2.42
CA ALA A 38 -3.16 -1.24 1.25
C ALA A 38 -2.79 -2.30 0.20
N THR A 39 -3.77 -2.74 -0.59
CA THR A 39 -3.58 -3.68 -1.72
C THR A 39 -2.70 -3.07 -2.82
N ASP A 40 -2.89 -1.78 -3.13
CA ASP A 40 -2.07 -1.00 -4.05
C ASP A 40 -0.81 -0.40 -3.38
N ASN A 41 -0.58 -0.71 -2.11
CA ASN A 41 0.57 -0.28 -1.32
C ASN A 41 0.71 1.24 -1.10
N ARG A 42 -0.34 2.04 -1.38
CA ARG A 42 -0.34 3.48 -1.13
C ARG A 42 -0.91 3.82 0.24
N LYS A 43 -0.35 4.87 0.85
CA LYS A 43 -0.84 5.43 2.12
C LYS A 43 -2.28 5.94 2.01
N SER A 44 -2.65 6.54 0.87
CA SER A 44 -3.98 7.11 0.65
C SER A 44 -5.10 6.07 0.77
N THR A 45 -4.92 4.88 0.18
CA THR A 45 -5.90 3.79 0.28
C THR A 45 -5.96 3.23 1.69
N ALA A 46 -4.81 3.08 2.36
CA ALA A 46 -4.78 2.68 3.76
C ALA A 46 -5.51 3.70 4.65
N GLN A 47 -5.31 5.00 4.42
CA GLN A 47 -6.01 6.06 5.16
C GLN A 47 -7.51 6.01 4.92
N LYS A 48 -7.95 5.89 3.66
CA LYS A 48 -9.37 5.76 3.35
C LYS A 48 -10.03 4.59 4.09
N TYR A 49 -9.40 3.42 4.12
CA TYR A 49 -9.90 2.27 4.88
C TYR A 49 -10.01 2.56 6.39
N ILE A 50 -9.04 3.28 6.97
CA ILE A 50 -9.07 3.66 8.38
C ILE A 50 -10.17 4.67 8.66
N ASP A 51 -10.33 5.68 7.80
CA ASP A 51 -11.35 6.71 7.92
C ASP A 51 -12.76 6.10 7.82
N GLU A 52 -12.95 5.14 6.90
CA GLU A 52 -14.21 4.40 6.75
C GLU A 52 -14.50 3.47 7.95
N LYS A 53 -13.46 2.82 8.51
CA LYS A 53 -13.60 1.91 9.64
C LYS A 53 -13.82 2.63 10.97
N TYR A 54 -13.26 3.83 11.13
CA TYR A 54 -13.33 4.61 12.37
C TYR A 54 -13.73 6.07 12.08
N PRO A 55 -14.97 6.33 11.60
CA PRO A 55 -15.39 7.65 11.12
C PRO A 55 -15.39 8.74 12.21
N ASN A 56 -15.47 8.35 13.49
CA ASN A 56 -15.51 9.28 14.63
C ASN A 56 -14.16 9.39 15.36
N ARG A 57 -13.06 8.89 14.78
CA ARG A 57 -11.73 8.93 15.40
C ARG A 57 -10.72 9.56 14.46
N VAL A 58 -9.91 10.47 14.99
CA VAL A 58 -8.81 11.08 14.24
C VAL A 58 -7.58 10.19 14.38
N LEU A 59 -7.42 9.27 13.44
CA LEU A 59 -6.31 8.31 13.44
C LEU A 59 -5.23 8.70 12.42
N LYS A 60 -3.98 8.73 12.87
CA LYS A 60 -2.82 9.08 12.04
C LYS A 60 -2.08 7.83 11.57
N LEU A 61 -1.76 7.79 10.27
CA LEU A 61 -0.96 6.73 9.67
C LEU A 61 0.52 7.11 9.58
N THR A 62 1.35 6.35 10.29
CA THR A 62 2.80 6.47 10.30
C THR A 62 3.44 5.26 9.67
N PHE A 63 4.45 5.45 8.82
CA PHE A 63 5.19 4.33 8.23
C PHE A 63 5.89 3.54 9.33
N SER A 64 5.76 2.21 9.30
CA SER A 64 6.36 1.34 10.31
C SER A 64 7.57 0.60 9.76
N HIS A 65 7.34 -0.31 8.81
CA HIS A 65 8.37 -1.08 8.13
C HIS A 65 7.80 -1.68 6.85
N PHE A 66 8.66 -2.33 6.09
CA PHE A 66 8.24 -3.22 5.01
C PHE A 66 7.95 -4.61 5.56
N GLY A 67 6.87 -5.23 5.10
CA GLY A 67 6.56 -6.65 5.31
C GLY A 67 6.97 -7.48 4.10
N ASP A 68 6.24 -8.56 3.85
CA ASP A 68 6.48 -9.46 2.73
C ASP A 68 6.35 -8.79 1.35
N LEU A 69 6.74 -9.54 0.32
CA LEU A 69 6.54 -9.13 -1.07
C LEU A 69 5.06 -9.30 -1.46
N ILE A 70 4.52 -8.31 -2.17
CA ILE A 70 3.19 -8.36 -2.77
C ILE A 70 3.27 -8.06 -4.26
N THR A 71 2.29 -8.60 -4.97
CA THR A 71 2.10 -8.38 -6.39
C THR A 71 1.06 -7.29 -6.60
N ILE A 72 1.43 -6.21 -7.28
CA ILE A 72 0.51 -5.11 -7.61
C ILE A 72 0.27 -5.14 -9.12
N PRO A 73 -1.00 -5.25 -9.56
CA PRO A 73 -1.34 -5.13 -10.98
C PRO A 73 -0.94 -3.75 -11.50
N ARG A 74 -0.53 -3.68 -12.76
CA ARG A 74 -0.13 -2.43 -13.42
C ARG A 74 -1.31 -1.48 -13.62
#